data_AF-A0A8J2TAD5-F1
#
_entry.id   AF-A0A8J2TAD5-F1
#
_cell.length_a   1.000
_cell.length_b   1.000
_cell.length_c   1.000
_cell.angle_alpha   90.00
_cell.angle_beta   90.00
_cell.angle_gamma   90.00
#
_symmetry.space_group_name_H-M   'P 1'
#
loop_
_entity.id
_entity.type
_entity.pdbx_description
1 polymer ?
#
loop_
_entity_poly.entity_id
_entity_poly.type
_entity_poly.pdbx_seq_one_letter_code
_entity_poly.pdbx_strand_id
1 'polypeptide(L)'
;MGKSKKRSRTSGARLNPLRSRNGANNGLARKLDPLLSQLSSVVPNERAMALASISVMCEDPEARSHFLKEKLVHTVLSKLLNDENMDIVVESFGLLRNLSLEEGYDVSMNLWRSSIWLSIDQGFDKLLKSLESLEGASTESRRLLFDYADNLLSLVVALANGSEAILDQMLIEEKLGRIFAVVDQLLHFGYKKLPLALFNTILDLLYDLSSESFEFIEAVNRDSYLAQFVQSLPQMLNDGNELTKVLIQGVYLQFSDMNMTYDKADSIIHSICQSIQGINLQEMFKELMPRDEDIMNSANDQVAQKIKDYTKARNSALMKLQSIEIAIDLLTAIIEIVASLYEEAGGPVPANLLKTLTEFVPVVFMSLGQNFTSRILISWNNLLWLFIALEINLLQLPNQLDKYLWNFVNSLDSQEVDILLGKWSVVWALMKTVALQPDPASWLLSINLQNNMQFAQSIIENYKNNEDVELAQKYIGVMAAYASFAGQIEVNRLVGQFILDQLVSQHTPPILLVEFTNSLFEMYSDASYDYDLPVYVNGGYQAVISTQVVPNLKRCFKMVDRNKDALLKERCTECFNTLDSFIHYKQSERS
;
A
#
# COMPACT_ATOMS: atom_id res chain seq x y z
N MET A 1 19.59 -6.47 -9.26
CA MET A 1 18.34 -5.81 -8.82
C MET A 1 18.67 -4.85 -7.69
N GLY A 2 18.31 -3.56 -7.83
CA GLY A 2 18.60 -2.56 -6.82
C GLY A 2 17.83 -2.88 -5.54
N LYS A 3 18.51 -2.88 -4.39
CA LYS A 3 17.91 -3.01 -3.06
C LYS A 3 16.97 -1.81 -2.85
N SER A 4 15.73 -1.91 -3.32
CA SER A 4 14.66 -0.97 -2.99
C SER A 4 14.26 -1.23 -1.54
N LYS A 5 15.04 -0.69 -0.60
CA LYS A 5 14.78 -0.81 0.84
C LYS A 5 13.57 0.02 1.32
N LYS A 6 12.92 0.80 0.44
CA LYS A 6 11.63 1.41 0.74
C LYS A 6 10.52 0.41 0.47
N ARG A 7 10.06 -0.28 1.51
CA ARG A 7 8.93 -1.21 1.42
C ARG A 7 7.61 -0.44 1.42
N SER A 8 7.23 -0.02 0.22
CA SER A 8 5.91 0.50 -0.18
C SER A 8 5.38 1.75 0.54
N ARG A 9 5.01 2.76 -0.26
CA ARG A 9 4.34 4.02 0.11
C ARG A 9 2.89 3.83 0.60
N THR A 10 2.54 2.65 1.10
CA THR A 10 1.17 2.26 1.46
C THR A 10 0.77 2.72 2.86
N SER A 11 1.69 3.34 3.63
CA SER A 11 1.47 3.83 5.00
C SER A 11 0.31 4.82 5.09
N GLY A 12 0.18 5.74 4.12
CA GLY A 12 -0.90 6.72 4.09
C GLY A 12 -2.30 6.12 3.97
N ALA A 13 -2.45 4.96 3.32
CA ALA A 13 -3.73 4.25 3.22
C ALA A 13 -4.05 3.42 4.49
N ARG A 14 -3.01 2.92 5.19
CA ARG A 14 -3.17 2.16 6.45
C ARG A 14 -3.70 3.02 7.60
N LEU A 15 -3.22 4.26 7.69
CA LEU A 15 -3.61 5.17 8.77
C LEU A 15 -5.03 5.73 8.61
N ASN A 16 -5.62 5.60 7.41
CA ASN A 16 -7.02 5.92 7.17
C ASN A 16 -7.72 4.89 6.25
N PRO A 17 -8.18 3.76 6.83
CA PRO A 17 -8.78 2.66 6.07
C PRO A 17 -10.10 2.97 5.35
N LEU A 18 -10.73 4.11 5.68
CA LEU A 18 -12.05 4.51 5.15
C LEU A 18 -11.95 5.55 4.03
N ARG A 19 -10.75 6.04 3.70
CA ARG A 19 -10.52 7.14 2.75
C ARG A 19 -11.20 6.96 1.39
N SER A 20 -11.32 5.73 0.89
CA SER A 20 -11.92 5.42 -0.42
C SER A 20 -13.44 5.19 -0.40
N ARG A 21 -14.07 5.12 0.79
CA ARG A 21 -15.44 4.57 0.93
C ARG A 21 -16.56 5.60 1.14
N ASN A 22 -16.25 6.88 1.23
CA ASN A 22 -17.25 7.92 1.47
C ASN A 22 -17.74 8.54 0.14
N GLY A 23 -18.99 8.25 -0.22
CA GLY A 23 -19.72 8.96 -1.27
C GLY A 23 -20.21 10.33 -0.76
N ALA A 24 -20.13 11.35 -1.62
CA ALA A 24 -20.45 12.74 -1.30
C ALA A 24 -21.91 12.93 -0.82
N ASN A 25 -22.09 13.56 0.34
CA ASN A 25 -23.40 13.99 0.84
C ASN A 25 -23.62 15.48 0.55
N ASN A 26 -24.27 15.76 -0.59
CA ASN A 26 -24.59 17.12 -1.03
C ASN A 26 -25.68 17.76 -0.16
N GLY A 27 -25.28 18.64 0.78
CA GLY A 27 -26.21 19.49 1.53
C GLY A 27 -25.68 20.31 2.71
N LEU A 28 -24.38 20.24 3.04
CA LEU A 28 -23.86 20.71 4.34
C LEU A 28 -23.36 22.16 4.43
N ALA A 29 -23.13 22.85 3.31
CA ALA A 29 -22.42 24.13 3.29
C ALA A 29 -23.06 25.27 4.13
N ARG A 30 -24.38 25.28 4.35
CA ARG A 30 -25.05 26.36 5.12
C ARG A 30 -24.96 26.24 6.64
N LYS A 31 -24.43 25.14 7.19
CA LYS A 31 -24.31 24.90 8.64
C LYS A 31 -22.87 24.96 9.18
N LEU A 32 -21.86 25.19 8.32
CA LEU A 32 -20.43 25.08 8.68
C LEU A 32 -19.87 26.38 9.28
N ASP A 33 -20.23 27.54 8.73
CA ASP A 33 -19.67 28.84 9.16
C ASP A 33 -19.95 29.21 10.63
N PRO A 34 -21.13 28.91 11.21
CA PRO A 34 -21.38 29.16 12.62
C PRO A 34 -20.42 28.40 13.55
N LEU A 35 -19.97 27.20 13.17
CA LEU A 35 -19.04 26.40 13.96
C LEU A 35 -17.66 27.04 14.00
N LEU A 36 -17.18 27.61 12.90
CA LEU A 36 -15.90 28.34 12.87
C LEU A 36 -15.92 29.59 13.76
N SER A 37 -17.07 30.29 13.79
CA SER A 37 -17.27 31.41 14.70
C SER A 37 -17.25 30.96 16.17
N GLN A 38 -17.95 29.86 16.49
CA GLN A 38 -17.97 29.27 17.83
C GLN A 38 -16.60 28.72 18.26
N LEU A 39 -15.81 28.18 17.34
CA LEU A 39 -14.42 27.76 17.58
C LEU A 39 -13.54 28.95 18.03
N SER A 40 -13.91 30.15 17.58
CA SER A 40 -13.29 31.41 17.99
C SER A 40 -13.97 32.08 19.19
N SER A 41 -14.91 31.42 19.87
CA SER A 41 -15.58 31.98 21.05
C SER A 41 -14.60 32.21 22.22
N VAL A 42 -14.95 33.15 23.11
CA VAL A 42 -14.27 33.35 24.38
C VAL A 42 -14.68 32.29 25.42
N VAL A 43 -15.81 31.61 25.22
CA VAL A 43 -16.34 30.59 26.14
C VAL A 43 -15.71 29.22 25.84
N PRO A 44 -14.97 28.60 26.78
CA PRO A 44 -14.31 27.31 26.54
C PRO A 44 -15.25 26.19 26.12
N ASN A 45 -16.43 26.12 26.73
CA ASN A 45 -17.41 25.08 26.41
C ASN A 45 -17.94 25.19 24.96
N GLU A 46 -18.15 26.41 24.45
CA GLU A 46 -18.55 26.63 23.06
C GLU A 46 -17.44 26.22 22.09
N ARG A 47 -16.17 26.53 22.41
CA ARG A 47 -15.03 26.08 21.63
C ARG A 47 -14.91 24.57 21.60
N ALA A 48 -15.05 23.91 22.74
CA ALA A 48 -14.96 22.45 22.85
C ALA A 48 -16.05 21.75 22.02
N MET A 49 -17.31 22.22 22.11
CA MET A 49 -18.41 21.69 21.30
C MET A 49 -18.21 21.91 19.80
N ALA A 50 -17.75 23.11 19.41
CA ALA A 50 -17.46 23.43 18.02
C ALA A 50 -16.31 22.58 17.48
N LEU A 51 -15.23 22.42 18.25
CA LEU A 51 -14.08 21.60 17.89
C LEU A 51 -14.48 20.14 17.68
N ALA A 52 -15.19 19.53 18.63
CA ALA A 52 -15.66 18.15 18.51
C ALA A 52 -16.59 17.96 17.29
N SER A 53 -17.46 18.94 17.01
CA SER A 53 -18.34 18.90 15.84
C SER A 53 -17.53 18.99 14.53
N ILE A 54 -16.55 19.91 14.48
CA ILE A 54 -15.68 20.06 13.30
C ILE A 54 -14.82 18.81 13.10
N SER A 55 -14.27 18.20 14.15
CA SER A 55 -13.52 16.93 14.07
C SER A 55 -14.29 15.84 13.36
N VAL A 56 -15.58 15.65 13.70
CA VAL A 56 -16.45 14.67 13.04
C VAL A 56 -16.80 15.08 11.61
N MET A 57 -17.12 16.36 11.38
CA MET A 57 -17.48 16.84 10.05
C MET A 57 -16.31 16.80 9.05
N CYS A 58 -15.08 16.88 9.54
CA CYS A 58 -13.89 16.72 8.71
C CYS A 58 -13.72 15.30 8.16
N GLU A 59 -14.51 14.30 8.55
CA GLU A 59 -14.57 12.99 7.87
C GLU A 59 -15.16 13.13 6.44
N ASP A 60 -16.03 14.12 6.20
CA ASP A 60 -16.59 14.42 4.88
C ASP A 60 -15.61 15.29 4.05
N PRO A 61 -15.25 14.88 2.82
CA PRO A 61 -14.28 15.62 2.00
C PRO A 61 -14.71 17.05 1.65
N GLU A 62 -16.00 17.32 1.43
CA GLU A 62 -16.47 18.66 1.05
C GLU A 62 -16.45 19.60 2.26
N ALA A 63 -16.95 19.14 3.40
CA ALA A 63 -16.92 19.90 4.65
C ALA A 63 -15.47 20.18 5.08
N ARG A 64 -14.59 19.17 4.99
CA ARG A 64 -13.16 19.32 5.26
C ARG A 64 -12.53 20.37 4.34
N SER A 65 -12.78 20.30 3.03
CA SER A 65 -12.27 21.29 2.07
C SER A 65 -12.75 22.70 2.40
N HIS A 66 -14.01 22.87 2.81
CA HIS A 66 -14.56 24.15 3.23
C HIS A 66 -13.83 24.71 4.46
N PHE A 67 -13.70 23.91 5.53
CA PHE A 67 -13.01 24.35 6.74
C PHE A 67 -11.54 24.71 6.50
N LEU A 68 -10.84 23.97 5.63
CA LEU A 68 -9.46 24.28 5.25
C LEU A 68 -9.36 25.63 4.53
N LYS A 69 -10.29 25.94 3.62
CA LYS A 69 -10.37 27.25 2.94
C LYS A 69 -10.62 28.38 3.94
N GLU A 70 -11.46 28.14 4.94
CA GLU A 70 -11.76 29.09 6.02
C GLU A 70 -10.72 29.10 7.15
N LYS A 71 -9.47 28.72 6.85
CA LYS A 71 -8.31 28.84 7.72
C LYS A 71 -8.42 28.06 9.04
N LEU A 72 -9.11 26.91 9.05
CA LEU A 72 -9.21 26.05 10.23
C LEU A 72 -7.84 25.75 10.85
N VAL A 73 -6.86 25.31 10.04
CA VAL A 73 -5.50 24.99 10.51
C VAL A 73 -4.86 26.17 11.26
N HIS A 74 -4.97 27.38 10.70
CA HIS A 74 -4.42 28.57 11.34
C HIS A 74 -5.08 28.83 12.69
N THR A 75 -6.41 28.77 12.77
CA THR A 75 -7.18 28.97 14.01
C THR A 75 -6.76 27.97 15.09
N VAL A 76 -6.60 26.70 14.74
CA VAL A 76 -6.17 25.64 15.68
C VAL A 76 -4.77 25.95 16.20
N LEU A 77 -3.81 26.22 15.31
CA LEU A 77 -2.41 26.48 15.67
C LEU A 77 -2.24 27.74 16.52
N SER A 78 -2.89 28.84 16.17
CA SER A 78 -2.69 30.12 16.85
C SER A 78 -3.44 30.22 18.17
N LYS A 79 -4.61 29.57 18.27
CA LYS A 79 -5.53 29.75 19.40
C LYS A 79 -5.70 28.50 20.25
N LEU A 80 -6.11 27.38 19.64
CA LEU A 80 -6.58 26.23 20.41
C LEU A 80 -5.45 25.40 21.03
N LEU A 81 -4.29 25.32 20.39
CA LEU A 81 -3.12 24.67 21.00
C LEU A 81 -2.60 25.40 22.24
N ASN A 82 -2.93 26.68 22.39
CA ASN A 82 -2.57 27.54 23.52
C ASN A 82 -3.73 27.76 24.48
N ASP A 83 -4.80 26.96 24.39
CA ASP A 83 -5.97 27.10 25.26
C ASP A 83 -5.64 26.74 26.73
N GLU A 84 -6.32 27.39 27.67
CA GLU A 84 -6.19 27.08 29.10
C GLU A 84 -6.84 25.73 29.43
N ASN A 85 -7.85 25.32 28.64
CA ASN A 85 -8.50 24.03 28.80
C ASN A 85 -7.74 22.93 28.06
N MET A 86 -7.16 21.99 28.83
CA MET A 86 -6.40 20.88 28.29
C MET A 86 -7.23 19.94 27.39
N ASP A 87 -8.53 19.76 27.64
CA ASP A 87 -9.39 18.95 26.75
C ASP A 87 -9.42 19.54 25.32
N ILE A 88 -9.45 20.87 25.20
CA ILE A 88 -9.41 21.56 23.90
C ILE A 88 -8.05 21.35 23.23
N VAL A 89 -6.97 21.44 24.00
CA VAL A 89 -5.60 21.23 23.48
C VAL A 89 -5.46 19.80 22.95
N VAL A 90 -5.88 18.80 23.73
CA VAL A 90 -5.79 17.38 23.35
C VAL A 90 -6.59 17.11 22.08
N GLU A 91 -7.84 17.54 22.03
CA GLU A 91 -8.71 17.36 20.85
C GLU A 91 -8.17 18.11 19.62
N SER A 92 -7.52 19.26 19.82
CA SER A 92 -6.91 20.04 18.74
C SER A 92 -5.76 19.28 18.06
N PHE A 93 -4.91 18.61 18.83
CA PHE A 93 -3.88 17.74 18.25
C PHE A 93 -4.50 16.55 17.50
N GLY A 94 -5.60 15.98 18.03
CA GLY A 94 -6.37 14.94 17.35
C GLY A 94 -6.93 15.40 15.99
N LEU A 95 -7.51 16.60 15.93
CA LEU A 95 -7.97 17.20 14.68
C LEU A 95 -6.83 17.41 13.68
N LEU A 96 -5.68 17.97 14.11
CA LEU A 96 -4.52 18.16 13.23
C LEU A 96 -3.98 16.84 12.69
N ARG A 97 -3.98 15.78 13.52
CA ARG A 97 -3.62 14.43 13.11
C ARG A 97 -4.57 13.93 12.02
N ASN A 98 -5.89 14.00 12.25
CA ASN A 98 -6.87 13.56 11.26
C ASN A 98 -6.74 14.35 9.94
N LEU A 99 -6.57 15.67 9.99
CA LEU A 99 -6.38 16.48 8.78
C LEU A 99 -5.11 16.09 8.01
N SER A 100 -4.03 15.76 8.72
CA SER A 100 -2.77 15.30 8.09
C SER A 100 -2.94 13.95 7.41
N LEU A 101 -3.71 13.04 8.00
CA LEU A 101 -4.01 11.72 7.42
C LEU A 101 -4.92 11.80 6.19
N GLU A 102 -5.92 12.68 6.23
CA GLU A 102 -6.91 12.82 5.16
C GLU A 102 -6.36 13.53 3.91
N GLU A 103 -5.66 14.65 4.11
CA GLU A 103 -5.16 15.50 3.02
C GLU A 103 -3.72 15.15 2.61
N GLY A 104 -2.97 14.44 3.46
CA GLY A 104 -1.60 14.02 3.18
C GLY A 104 -0.62 15.18 3.04
N TYR A 105 0.11 15.21 1.93
CA TYR A 105 1.28 16.08 1.73
C TYR A 105 1.01 17.56 1.98
N ASP A 106 -0.08 18.12 1.45
CA ASP A 106 -0.33 19.56 1.49
C ASP A 106 -0.56 20.08 2.92
N VAL A 107 -1.38 19.37 3.71
CA VAL A 107 -1.61 19.72 5.11
C VAL A 107 -0.37 19.46 5.95
N SER A 108 0.27 18.31 5.80
CA SER A 108 1.48 17.98 6.58
C SER A 108 2.60 19.01 6.35
N MET A 109 2.83 19.42 5.10
CA MET A 109 3.80 20.47 4.79
C MET A 109 3.39 21.86 5.31
N ASN A 110 2.10 22.19 5.28
CA ASN A 110 1.60 23.44 5.87
C ASN A 110 1.84 23.49 7.38
N LEU A 111 1.50 22.41 8.10
CA LEU A 111 1.76 22.28 9.54
C LEU A 111 3.25 22.39 9.85
N TRP A 112 4.08 21.68 9.08
CA TRP A 112 5.54 21.70 9.26
C TRP A 112 6.13 23.10 9.09
N ARG A 113 5.75 23.81 8.02
CA ARG A 113 6.16 25.21 7.76
C ARG A 113 5.65 26.17 8.82
N SER A 114 4.50 25.87 9.42
CA SER A 114 3.93 26.61 10.53
C SER A 114 4.58 26.27 11.89
N SER A 115 5.70 25.54 11.89
CA SER A 115 6.48 25.18 13.08
C SER A 115 5.69 24.33 14.10
N ILE A 116 4.79 23.45 13.63
CA ILE A 116 4.04 22.51 14.49
C ILE A 116 4.95 21.70 15.42
N TRP A 117 6.19 21.39 14.99
CA TRP A 117 7.16 20.67 15.80
C TRP A 117 7.43 21.36 17.16
N LEU A 118 7.44 22.69 17.21
CA LEU A 118 7.65 23.41 18.49
C LEU A 118 6.51 23.12 19.47
N SER A 119 5.27 23.07 18.99
CA SER A 119 4.11 22.73 19.82
C SER A 119 4.12 21.26 20.24
N ILE A 120 4.61 20.36 19.38
CA ILE A 120 4.79 18.94 19.70
C ILE A 120 5.86 18.77 20.78
N ASP A 121 7.04 19.40 20.64
CA ASP A 121 8.13 19.32 21.62
C ASP A 121 7.72 19.88 22.98
N GLN A 122 7.02 21.01 23.01
CA GLN A 122 6.42 21.54 24.24
C GLN A 122 5.38 20.59 24.85
N GLY A 123 4.61 19.90 24.00
CA GLY A 123 3.67 18.87 24.42
C GLY A 123 4.35 17.67 25.04
N PHE A 124 5.47 17.22 24.46
CA PHE A 124 6.32 16.17 25.02
C PHE A 124 6.89 16.57 26.39
N ASP A 125 7.41 17.78 26.54
CA ASP A 125 7.89 18.27 27.84
C ASP A 125 6.78 18.27 28.91
N LYS A 126 5.55 18.66 28.55
CA LYS A 126 4.40 18.60 29.45
C LYS A 126 4.03 17.16 29.79
N LEU A 127 3.95 16.28 28.79
CA LEU A 127 3.63 14.87 28.94
C LEU A 127 4.60 14.18 29.91
N LEU A 128 5.91 14.35 29.69
CA LEU A 128 6.95 13.74 30.51
C LEU A 128 6.85 14.20 31.97
N LYS A 129 6.69 15.51 32.21
CA LYS A 129 6.50 16.06 33.57
C LYS A 129 5.24 15.52 34.25
N SER A 130 4.13 15.44 33.51
CA SER A 130 2.87 14.93 34.06
C SER A 130 2.93 13.43 34.36
N LEU A 131 3.70 12.65 33.59
CA LEU A 131 3.88 11.21 33.79
C LEU A 131 4.56 10.90 35.14
N GLU A 132 5.52 11.72 35.58
CA GLU A 132 6.18 11.59 36.89
C GLU A 132 5.20 11.72 38.06
N SER A 133 4.18 12.56 37.91
CA SER A 133 3.16 12.84 38.93
C SER A 133 1.89 11.99 38.82
N LEU A 134 1.90 10.94 37.99
CA LEU A 134 0.70 10.16 37.68
C LEU A 134 0.23 9.27 38.86
N GLU A 135 1.11 9.03 39.84
CA GLU A 135 0.76 8.35 41.09
C GLU A 135 -0.19 9.20 41.92
N GLY A 136 -1.44 8.74 42.08
CA GLY A 136 -2.49 9.47 42.80
C GLY A 136 -3.36 10.40 41.95
N ALA A 137 -3.10 10.50 40.64
CA ALA A 137 -3.95 11.24 39.72
C ALA A 137 -5.35 10.60 39.56
N SER A 138 -6.37 11.42 39.28
CA SER A 138 -7.71 10.93 39.00
C SER A 138 -7.76 10.10 37.72
N THR A 139 -8.77 9.25 37.58
CA THR A 139 -9.01 8.44 36.38
C THR A 139 -9.13 9.31 35.13
N GLU A 140 -9.83 10.44 35.24
CA GLU A 140 -10.03 11.40 34.16
C GLU A 140 -8.72 12.08 33.75
N SER A 141 -7.91 12.50 34.72
CA SER A 141 -6.61 13.13 34.46
C SER A 141 -5.64 12.17 33.79
N ARG A 142 -5.65 10.90 34.23
CA ARG A 142 -4.86 9.83 33.60
C ARG A 142 -5.31 9.56 32.18
N ARG A 143 -6.61 9.47 31.94
CA ARG A 143 -7.17 9.28 30.60
C ARG A 143 -6.73 10.42 29.68
N LEU A 144 -6.92 11.67 30.11
CA LEU A 144 -6.57 12.85 29.33
C LEU A 144 -5.07 12.91 29.00
N LEU A 145 -4.20 12.54 29.94
CA LEU A 145 -2.76 12.48 29.69
C LEU A 145 -2.39 11.46 28.61
N PHE A 146 -3.02 10.28 28.64
CA PHE A 146 -2.75 9.24 27.64
C PHE A 146 -3.37 9.56 26.28
N ASP A 147 -4.55 10.17 26.25
CA ASP A 147 -5.15 10.69 25.00
C ASP A 147 -4.25 11.79 24.40
N TYR A 148 -3.62 12.60 25.25
CA TYR A 148 -2.64 13.60 24.81
C TYR A 148 -1.40 12.96 24.19
N ALA A 149 -0.83 11.94 24.85
CA ALA A 149 0.31 11.19 24.33
C ALA A 149 -0.01 10.52 22.99
N ASP A 150 -1.20 9.92 22.88
CA ASP A 150 -1.68 9.26 21.67
C ASP A 150 -1.77 10.26 20.51
N ASN A 151 -2.40 11.41 20.72
CA ASN A 151 -2.54 12.46 19.69
C ASN A 151 -1.19 13.08 19.28
N LEU A 152 -0.27 13.27 20.21
CA LEU A 152 1.07 13.79 19.88
C LEU A 152 1.87 12.79 19.04
N LEU A 153 1.95 11.52 19.45
CA LEU A 153 2.71 10.50 18.74
C LEU A 153 2.08 10.16 17.39
N SER A 154 0.75 10.02 17.32
CA SER A 154 0.05 9.77 16.05
C SER A 154 0.17 10.95 15.08
N LEU A 155 0.23 12.20 15.56
CA LEU A 155 0.53 13.35 14.70
C LEU A 155 1.95 13.29 14.15
N VAL A 156 2.94 12.86 14.94
CA VAL A 156 4.31 12.66 14.44
C VAL A 156 4.34 11.64 13.30
N VAL A 157 3.66 10.50 13.47
CA VAL A 157 3.54 9.48 12.42
C VAL A 157 2.83 10.03 11.17
N ALA A 158 1.71 10.74 11.35
CA ALA A 158 0.96 11.34 10.23
C ALA A 158 1.78 12.37 9.45
N LEU A 159 2.59 13.19 10.13
CA LEU A 159 3.48 14.16 9.51
C LEU A 159 4.63 13.49 8.73
N ALA A 160 5.24 12.46 9.32
CA ALA A 160 6.30 11.67 8.68
C ALA A 160 5.80 11.00 7.38
N ASN A 161 4.62 10.37 7.43
CA ASN A 161 4.01 9.75 6.26
C ASN A 161 3.48 10.76 5.23
N GLY A 162 3.21 12.00 5.64
CA GLY A 162 2.77 13.06 4.73
C GLY A 162 3.88 13.56 3.79
N SER A 163 5.15 13.50 4.20
CA SER A 163 6.26 13.97 3.35
C SER A 163 7.60 13.36 3.74
N GLU A 164 8.30 12.82 2.74
CA GLU A 164 9.68 12.33 2.89
C GLU A 164 10.63 13.43 3.43
N ALA A 165 10.46 14.68 3.00
CA ALA A 165 11.27 15.79 3.50
C ALA A 165 11.01 16.12 4.98
N ILE A 166 9.82 15.78 5.50
CA ILE A 166 9.51 15.90 6.93
C ILE A 166 10.17 14.74 7.67
N LEU A 167 10.04 13.50 7.18
CA LEU A 167 10.70 12.33 7.74
C LEU A 167 12.21 12.54 7.88
N ASP A 168 12.89 12.97 6.82
CA ASP A 168 14.33 13.26 6.84
C ASP A 168 14.71 14.26 7.94
N GLN A 169 13.88 15.29 8.13
CA GLN A 169 14.10 16.28 9.18
C GLN A 169 13.76 15.77 10.58
N MET A 170 12.83 14.82 10.72
CA MET A 170 12.50 14.17 11.98
C MET A 170 13.59 13.20 12.44
N LEU A 171 14.30 12.57 11.49
CA LEU A 171 15.41 11.65 11.75
C LEU A 171 16.71 12.36 12.19
N ILE A 172 16.74 13.69 12.20
CA ILE A 172 17.83 14.47 12.79
C ILE A 172 17.92 14.15 14.29
N GLU A 173 19.14 13.94 14.80
CA GLU A 173 19.46 13.45 16.14
C GLU A 173 18.69 14.17 17.27
N GLU A 174 18.55 15.49 17.19
CA GLU A 174 17.81 16.28 18.19
C GLU A 174 16.32 15.86 18.27
N LYS A 175 15.62 15.79 17.13
CA LYS A 175 14.19 15.49 17.09
C LYS A 175 13.92 14.02 17.35
N LEU A 176 14.72 13.14 16.76
CA LEU A 176 14.62 11.71 16.97
C LEU A 176 14.89 11.34 18.44
N GLY A 177 15.89 11.97 19.06
CA GLY A 177 16.18 11.78 20.49
C GLY A 177 15.02 12.20 21.39
N ARG A 178 14.27 13.26 21.02
CA ARG A 178 13.06 13.65 21.75
C ARG A 178 11.94 12.62 21.62
N ILE A 179 11.73 12.06 20.43
CA ILE A 179 10.74 10.99 20.20
C ILE A 179 11.11 9.76 21.04
N PHE A 180 12.37 9.34 21.00
CA PHE A 180 12.86 8.19 21.80
C PHE A 180 12.69 8.43 23.29
N ALA A 181 13.05 9.63 23.80
CA ALA A 181 12.87 9.95 25.21
C ALA A 181 11.41 9.79 25.67
N VAL A 182 10.43 10.19 24.85
CA VAL A 182 9.00 10.03 25.17
C VAL A 182 8.58 8.56 25.14
N VAL A 183 8.94 7.84 24.08
CA VAL A 183 8.62 6.42 23.93
C VAL A 183 9.23 5.60 25.08
N ASP A 184 10.49 5.84 25.39
CA ASP A 184 11.20 5.20 26.51
C ASP A 184 10.48 5.42 27.82
N GLN A 185 10.12 6.66 28.16
CA GLN A 185 9.47 6.96 29.44
C GLN A 185 8.09 6.31 29.53
N LEU A 186 7.32 6.29 28.44
CA LEU A 186 6.02 5.59 28.39
C LEU A 186 6.18 4.07 28.57
N LEU A 187 7.18 3.46 27.92
CA LEU A 187 7.44 2.03 28.04
C LEU A 187 7.99 1.64 29.42
N HIS A 188 8.85 2.49 30.02
CA HIS A 188 9.37 2.33 31.38
C HIS A 188 8.27 2.45 32.45
N PHE A 189 7.27 3.34 32.23
CA PHE A 189 6.09 3.40 33.09
C PHE A 189 5.37 2.04 33.15
N GLY A 190 5.41 1.31 32.04
CA GLY A 190 5.06 -0.09 31.92
C GLY A 190 3.99 -0.30 30.86
N TYR A 191 4.30 -1.04 29.79
CA TYR A 191 3.39 -1.27 28.66
C TYR A 191 2.00 -1.82 29.07
N LYS A 192 1.93 -2.67 30.11
CA LYS A 192 0.65 -3.18 30.66
C LYS A 192 -0.19 -2.14 31.40
N LYS A 193 0.40 -1.01 31.79
CA LYS A 193 -0.29 0.11 32.44
C LYS A 193 -0.79 1.15 31.44
N LEU A 194 -0.29 1.11 30.20
CA LEU A 194 -0.73 2.01 29.13
C LEU A 194 -2.10 1.55 28.60
N PRO A 195 -2.95 2.50 28.15
CA PRO A 195 -4.10 2.14 27.34
C PRO A 195 -3.66 1.39 26.07
N LEU A 196 -4.45 0.40 25.66
CA LEU A 196 -4.15 -0.41 24.48
C LEU A 196 -3.96 0.42 23.21
N ALA A 197 -4.74 1.50 23.05
CA ALA A 197 -4.62 2.43 21.92
C ALA A 197 -3.23 3.08 21.89
N LEU A 198 -2.78 3.66 23.01
CA LEU A 198 -1.47 4.29 23.12
C LEU A 198 -0.33 3.28 22.89
N PHE A 199 -0.45 2.06 23.41
CA PHE A 199 0.55 1.02 23.13
C PHE A 199 0.60 0.67 21.65
N ASN A 200 -0.55 0.54 20.98
CA ASN A 200 -0.60 0.34 19.55
C ASN A 200 0.00 1.52 18.78
N THR A 201 -0.22 2.78 19.20
CA THR A 201 0.41 3.96 18.59
C THR A 201 1.94 3.96 18.72
N ILE A 202 2.49 3.45 19.84
CA ILE A 202 3.95 3.26 19.97
C ILE A 202 4.46 2.20 18.98
N LEU A 203 3.77 1.06 18.87
CA LEU A 203 4.15 0.00 17.94
C LEU A 203 4.00 0.46 16.48
N ASP A 204 2.96 1.22 16.18
CA ASP A 204 2.70 1.81 14.86
C ASP A 204 3.79 2.80 14.47
N LEU A 205 4.21 3.68 15.39
CA LEU A 205 5.36 4.57 15.18
C LEU A 205 6.64 3.79 14.87
N LEU A 206 6.93 2.74 15.66
CA LEU A 206 8.11 1.90 15.42
C LEU A 206 8.02 1.19 14.07
N TYR A 207 6.85 0.68 13.70
CA TYR A 207 6.63 -0.04 12.46
C TYR A 207 6.72 0.87 11.23
N ASP A 208 5.97 1.97 11.21
CA ASP A 208 5.91 2.88 10.06
C ASP A 208 7.28 3.50 9.78
N LEU A 209 7.95 4.06 10.80
CA LEU A 209 9.25 4.69 10.61
C LEU A 209 10.35 3.68 10.23
N SER A 210 10.32 2.46 10.77
CA SER A 210 11.27 1.41 10.37
C SER A 210 11.01 0.86 8.97
N SER A 211 9.76 0.87 8.50
CA SER A 211 9.42 0.43 7.14
C SER A 211 9.89 1.42 6.04
N GLU A 212 10.05 2.70 6.39
CA GLU A 212 10.41 3.77 5.46
C GLU A 212 11.90 4.17 5.54
N SER A 213 12.57 3.99 6.68
CA SER A 213 13.96 4.45 6.89
C SER A 213 14.86 3.41 7.56
N PHE A 214 16.00 3.13 6.90
CA PHE A 214 17.06 2.31 7.46
C PHE A 214 17.82 3.04 8.57
N GLU A 215 17.98 4.36 8.46
CA GLU A 215 18.59 5.23 9.47
C GLU A 215 17.82 5.15 10.79
N PHE A 216 16.48 5.08 10.74
CA PHE A 216 15.64 4.86 11.92
C PHE A 216 15.93 3.50 12.57
N ILE A 217 16.01 2.42 11.78
CA ILE A 217 16.37 1.09 12.29
C ILE A 217 17.74 1.11 12.97
N GLU A 218 18.74 1.78 12.39
CA GLU A 218 20.05 1.92 13.01
C GLU A 218 19.98 2.70 14.33
N ALA A 219 19.22 3.80 14.36
CA ALA A 219 19.08 4.62 15.56
C ALA A 219 18.43 3.83 16.71
N VAL A 220 17.35 3.08 16.44
CA VAL A 220 16.71 2.21 17.44
C VAL A 220 17.65 1.12 17.94
N ASN A 221 18.47 0.51 17.06
CA ASN A 221 19.44 -0.50 17.46
C ASN A 221 20.62 0.06 18.30
N ARG A 222 20.92 1.36 18.17
CA ARG A 222 21.92 2.05 19.01
C ARG A 222 21.35 2.42 20.38
N ASP A 223 20.04 2.59 20.48
CA ASP A 223 19.36 2.83 21.75
C ASP A 223 19.29 1.54 22.58
N SER A 224 19.88 1.56 23.78
CA SER A 224 20.01 0.36 24.61
C SER A 224 18.67 -0.20 25.09
N TYR A 225 17.67 0.65 25.30
CA TYR A 225 16.38 0.24 25.84
C TYR A 225 15.46 -0.20 24.70
N LEU A 226 15.32 0.62 23.65
CA LEU A 226 14.45 0.30 22.52
C LEU A 226 14.93 -0.95 21.77
N ALA A 227 16.24 -1.15 21.61
CA ALA A 227 16.77 -2.37 21.00
C ALA A 227 16.34 -3.63 21.80
N GLN A 228 16.42 -3.59 23.13
CA GLN A 228 15.98 -4.69 23.99
C GLN A 228 14.47 -4.87 23.94
N PHE A 229 13.72 -3.77 23.95
CA PHE A 229 12.27 -3.79 23.84
C PHE A 229 11.81 -4.47 22.55
N VAL A 230 12.35 -4.05 21.39
CA VAL A 230 12.02 -4.62 20.08
C VAL A 230 12.33 -6.12 20.02
N GLN A 231 13.47 -6.56 20.57
CA GLN A 231 13.81 -7.98 20.64
C GLN A 231 12.87 -8.79 21.53
N SER A 232 12.26 -8.16 22.54
CA SER A 232 11.32 -8.82 23.46
C SER A 232 9.88 -8.90 22.94
N LEU A 233 9.52 -8.14 21.91
CA LEU A 233 8.14 -8.04 21.38
C LEU A 233 7.47 -9.39 21.07
N PRO A 234 8.15 -10.41 20.49
CA PRO A 234 7.52 -11.71 20.25
C PRO A 234 6.96 -12.37 21.53
N GLN A 235 7.50 -12.05 22.70
CA GLN A 235 7.02 -12.59 23.98
C GLN A 235 5.71 -11.92 24.43
N MET A 236 5.38 -10.75 23.88
CA MET A 236 4.22 -9.93 24.21
C MET A 236 3.01 -10.18 23.29
N LEU A 237 3.09 -11.12 22.35
CA LEU A 237 2.03 -11.41 21.37
C LEU A 237 0.65 -11.66 22.01
N ASN A 238 0.61 -12.25 23.21
CA ASN A 238 -0.65 -12.57 23.88
C ASN A 238 -1.23 -11.43 24.73
N ASP A 239 -0.52 -10.31 24.87
CA ASP A 239 -0.89 -9.22 25.78
C ASP A 239 -1.80 -8.15 25.13
N GLY A 240 -2.21 -8.30 23.87
CA GLY A 240 -2.98 -7.30 23.12
C GLY A 240 -4.08 -7.84 22.21
N ASN A 241 -4.69 -6.94 21.44
CA ASN A 241 -5.71 -7.27 20.44
C ASN A 241 -5.06 -7.72 19.11
N GLU A 242 -5.90 -7.96 18.10
CA GLU A 242 -5.47 -8.37 16.76
C GLU A 242 -4.49 -7.36 16.15
N LEU A 243 -4.75 -6.06 16.32
CA LEU A 243 -3.86 -4.99 15.84
C LEU A 243 -2.50 -5.03 16.54
N THR A 244 -2.46 -5.16 17.87
CA THR A 244 -1.20 -5.29 18.62
C THR A 244 -0.35 -6.45 18.10
N LYS A 245 -0.97 -7.60 17.85
CA LYS A 245 -0.27 -8.80 17.38
C LYS A 245 0.36 -8.58 16.01
N VAL A 246 -0.40 -8.01 15.07
CA VAL A 246 0.08 -7.76 13.71
C VAL A 246 1.18 -6.68 13.71
N LEU A 247 1.03 -5.62 14.51
CA LEU A 247 2.08 -4.60 14.68
C LEU A 247 3.36 -5.18 15.28
N ILE A 248 3.26 -6.05 16.30
CA ILE A 248 4.42 -6.77 16.87
C ILE A 248 5.15 -7.56 15.77
N GLN A 249 4.41 -8.29 14.93
CA GLN A 249 5.02 -9.03 13.81
C GLN A 249 5.66 -8.09 12.79
N GLY A 250 5.03 -6.95 12.51
CA GLY A 250 5.56 -5.94 11.60
C GLY A 250 6.87 -5.33 12.09
N VAL A 251 6.92 -4.85 13.33
CA VAL A 251 8.16 -4.33 13.94
C VAL A 251 9.21 -5.44 13.95
N TYR A 252 8.87 -6.64 14.42
CA TYR A 252 9.82 -7.74 14.47
C TYR A 252 10.39 -8.12 13.09
N LEU A 253 9.56 -8.06 12.04
CA LEU A 253 9.99 -8.29 10.66
C LEU A 253 11.03 -7.25 10.21
N GLN A 254 10.78 -5.95 10.42
CA GLN A 254 11.69 -4.87 9.99
C GLN A 254 13.05 -4.97 10.66
N PHE A 255 13.08 -5.27 11.96
CA PHE A 255 14.33 -5.39 12.71
C PHE A 255 15.05 -6.73 12.54
N SER A 256 14.36 -7.73 11.97
CA SER A 256 14.94 -9.05 11.66
C SER A 256 15.47 -9.16 10.22
N ASP A 257 15.29 -8.15 9.37
CA ASP A 257 15.50 -8.25 7.92
C ASP A 257 16.90 -8.74 7.53
N MET A 258 17.96 -8.22 8.18
CA MET A 258 19.34 -8.65 7.91
C MET A 258 19.66 -10.08 8.39
N ASN A 259 18.80 -10.68 9.22
CA ASN A 259 18.95 -12.03 9.77
C ASN A 259 17.73 -12.92 9.45
N MET A 260 17.02 -12.62 8.35
CA MET A 260 15.83 -13.36 7.97
C MET A 260 16.21 -14.76 7.48
N THR A 261 15.43 -15.75 7.88
CA THR A 261 15.55 -17.14 7.41
C THR A 261 14.19 -17.64 6.97
N TYR A 262 14.16 -18.71 6.16
CA TYR A 262 12.91 -19.32 5.73
C TYR A 262 12.02 -19.78 6.90
N ASP A 263 12.60 -20.36 7.95
CA ASP A 263 11.83 -20.79 9.14
C ASP A 263 11.20 -19.61 9.89
N LYS A 264 11.91 -18.48 9.97
CA LYS A 264 11.36 -17.25 10.55
C LYS A 264 10.24 -16.70 9.69
N ALA A 265 10.45 -16.61 8.37
CA ALA A 265 9.42 -16.17 7.44
C ALA A 265 8.14 -17.02 7.57
N ASP A 266 8.30 -18.35 7.59
CA ASP A 266 7.19 -19.30 7.78
C ASP A 266 6.46 -19.07 9.12
N SER A 267 7.19 -18.93 10.22
CA SER A 267 6.61 -18.66 11.54
C SER A 267 5.87 -17.32 11.60
N ILE A 268 6.41 -16.27 10.97
CA ILE A 268 5.79 -14.95 10.94
C ILE A 268 4.49 -14.99 10.13
N ILE A 269 4.49 -15.66 8.95
CA ILE A 269 3.28 -15.84 8.13
C ILE A 269 2.17 -16.48 8.96
N HIS A 270 2.45 -17.59 9.66
CA HIS A 270 1.45 -18.26 10.47
C HIS A 270 0.96 -17.38 11.62
N SER A 271 1.84 -16.63 12.29
CA SER A 271 1.44 -15.75 13.39
C SER A 271 0.56 -14.59 12.92
N ILE A 272 0.87 -13.98 11.77
CA ILE A 272 0.05 -12.93 11.15
C ILE A 272 -1.34 -13.48 10.83
N CYS A 273 -1.42 -14.61 10.11
CA CYS A 273 -2.70 -15.19 9.71
C CYS A 273 -3.55 -15.62 10.91
N GLN A 274 -2.95 -16.21 11.95
CA GLN A 274 -3.65 -16.55 13.18
C GLN A 274 -4.21 -15.31 13.92
N SER A 275 -3.53 -14.16 13.80
CA SER A 275 -3.94 -12.92 14.45
C SER A 275 -5.23 -12.35 13.86
N ILE A 276 -5.48 -12.56 12.57
CA ILE A 276 -6.67 -12.05 11.87
C ILE A 276 -7.77 -13.10 11.65
N GLN A 277 -7.49 -14.39 11.87
CA GLN A 277 -8.42 -15.50 11.60
C GLN A 277 -9.78 -15.37 12.34
N GLY A 278 -9.78 -14.78 13.53
CA GLY A 278 -10.99 -14.61 14.35
C GLY A 278 -11.89 -13.44 13.97
N ILE A 279 -11.49 -12.59 13.02
CA ILE A 279 -12.21 -11.36 12.71
C ILE A 279 -13.43 -11.66 11.83
N ASN A 280 -14.63 -11.33 12.34
CA ASN A 280 -15.85 -11.38 11.55
C ASN A 280 -15.96 -10.13 10.66
N LEU A 281 -15.69 -10.28 9.36
CA LEU A 281 -15.73 -9.20 8.37
C LEU A 281 -17.11 -8.53 8.27
N GLN A 282 -18.20 -9.32 8.31
CA GLN A 282 -19.55 -8.79 8.17
C GLN A 282 -19.93 -7.89 9.36
N GLU A 283 -19.60 -8.34 10.57
CA GLU A 283 -19.83 -7.57 11.79
C GLU A 283 -18.96 -6.31 11.82
N MET A 284 -17.67 -6.44 11.48
CA MET A 284 -16.74 -5.31 11.42
C MET A 284 -17.25 -4.22 10.46
N PHE A 285 -17.64 -4.57 9.22
CA PHE A 285 -18.16 -3.57 8.30
C PHE A 285 -19.50 -2.98 8.75
N LYS A 286 -20.35 -3.74 9.43
CA LYS A 286 -21.59 -3.23 10.01
C LYS A 286 -21.34 -2.21 11.13
N GLU A 287 -20.29 -2.38 11.92
CA GLU A 287 -19.91 -1.44 12.99
C GLU A 287 -19.28 -0.15 12.46
N LEU A 288 -18.67 -0.18 11.28
CA LEU A 288 -18.06 0.99 10.64
C LEU A 288 -19.08 1.94 9.99
N MET A 289 -20.28 1.46 9.65
CA MET A 289 -21.31 2.29 9.03
C MET A 289 -21.84 3.37 9.99
N PRO A 290 -22.13 4.60 9.50
CA PRO A 290 -22.86 5.61 10.27
C PRO A 290 -24.21 5.07 10.74
N ARG A 291 -24.59 5.33 12.00
CA ARG A 291 -25.89 4.92 12.58
C ARG A 291 -26.77 6.12 12.92
N ASP A 292 -26.92 7.03 11.97
CA ASP A 292 -27.62 8.29 12.19
C ASP A 292 -29.10 8.07 12.56
N GLU A 293 -29.79 7.13 11.91
CA GLU A 293 -31.21 6.87 12.15
C GLU A 293 -31.49 6.18 13.50
N ASP A 294 -30.62 5.26 13.94
CA ASP A 294 -30.81 4.53 15.21
C ASP A 294 -30.56 5.41 16.44
N ILE A 295 -29.63 6.36 16.34
CA ILE A 295 -29.29 7.30 17.40
C ILE A 295 -30.35 8.41 17.49
N MET A 296 -30.82 8.92 16.35
CA MET A 296 -31.85 9.97 16.28
C MET A 296 -33.24 9.53 16.78
N ASN A 297 -33.58 8.25 16.66
CA ASN A 297 -34.88 7.71 17.07
C ASN A 297 -34.93 7.23 18.54
N SER A 298 -33.86 7.44 19.31
CA SER A 298 -33.73 6.96 20.70
C SER A 298 -34.27 7.98 21.71
N ALA A 299 -34.86 7.51 22.83
CA ALA A 299 -35.27 8.37 23.93
C ALA A 299 -34.06 9.11 24.55
N ASN A 300 -34.20 10.41 24.83
CA ASN A 300 -33.12 11.32 25.27
C ASN A 300 -32.20 10.76 26.36
N ASP A 301 -32.74 10.00 27.30
CA ASP A 301 -31.99 9.47 28.46
C ASP A 301 -31.07 8.29 28.10
N GLN A 302 -31.23 7.67 26.92
CA GLN A 302 -30.42 6.55 26.43
C GLN A 302 -29.45 6.96 25.31
N VAL A 303 -29.59 8.17 24.76
CA VAL A 303 -28.81 8.66 23.62
C VAL A 303 -27.32 8.71 23.97
N ALA A 304 -26.95 9.26 25.12
CA ALA A 304 -25.54 9.41 25.51
C ALA A 304 -24.81 8.06 25.66
N GLN A 305 -25.47 7.06 26.24
CA GLN A 305 -24.89 5.72 26.40
C GLN A 305 -24.78 5.01 25.04
N LYS A 306 -25.80 5.12 24.18
CA LYS A 306 -25.76 4.57 22.81
C LYS A 306 -24.67 5.19 21.95
N ILE A 307 -24.45 6.52 22.04
CA ILE A 307 -23.35 7.20 21.35
C ILE A 307 -22.01 6.64 21.82
N LYS A 308 -21.80 6.52 23.14
CA LYS A 308 -20.57 5.97 23.71
C LYS A 308 -20.31 4.53 23.27
N ASP A 309 -21.33 3.68 23.30
CA ASP A 309 -21.21 2.28 22.88
C ASP A 309 -20.96 2.17 21.38
N TYR A 310 -21.58 3.03 20.56
CA TYR A 310 -21.32 3.14 19.13
C TYR A 310 -19.88 3.55 18.84
N THR A 311 -19.38 4.63 19.44
CA THR A 311 -18.00 5.09 19.26
C THR A 311 -17.00 4.00 19.65
N LYS A 312 -17.26 3.29 20.76
CA LYS A 312 -16.41 2.18 21.19
C LYS A 312 -16.42 1.02 20.19
N ALA A 313 -17.58 0.63 19.69
CA ALA A 313 -17.71 -0.42 18.68
C ALA A 313 -17.02 -0.03 17.37
N ARG A 314 -17.25 1.20 16.88
CA ARG A 314 -16.57 1.73 15.68
C ARG A 314 -15.05 1.76 15.84
N ASN A 315 -14.52 2.20 16.97
CA ASN A 315 -13.07 2.20 17.22
C ASN A 315 -12.49 0.78 17.23
N SER A 316 -13.21 -0.18 17.83
CA SER A 316 -12.83 -1.59 17.79
C SER A 316 -12.82 -2.15 16.36
N ALA A 317 -13.84 -1.82 15.56
CA ALA A 317 -13.93 -2.22 14.17
C ALA A 317 -12.83 -1.59 13.30
N LEU A 318 -12.46 -0.32 13.57
CA LEU A 318 -11.32 0.34 12.91
C LEU A 318 -10.01 -0.38 13.21
N MET A 319 -9.75 -0.76 14.46
CA MET A 319 -8.55 -1.52 14.82
C MET A 319 -8.52 -2.89 14.13
N LYS A 320 -9.66 -3.59 14.04
CA LYS A 320 -9.76 -4.86 13.31
C LYS A 320 -9.49 -4.66 11.82
N LEU A 321 -10.04 -3.60 11.22
CA LEU A 321 -9.82 -3.27 9.82
C LEU A 321 -8.32 -3.01 9.55
N GLN A 322 -7.69 -2.16 10.36
CA GLN A 322 -6.24 -1.89 10.29
C GLN A 322 -5.41 -3.17 10.45
N SER A 323 -5.78 -4.06 11.39
CA SER A 323 -5.06 -5.31 11.59
C SER A 323 -5.05 -6.20 10.34
N ILE A 324 -6.14 -6.23 9.57
CA ILE A 324 -6.21 -6.99 8.31
C ILE A 324 -5.38 -6.32 7.23
N GLU A 325 -5.45 -5.00 7.10
CA GLU A 325 -4.66 -4.28 6.09
C GLU A 325 -3.16 -4.45 6.32
N ILE A 326 -2.69 -4.27 7.57
CA ILE A 326 -1.29 -4.48 7.92
C ILE A 326 -0.91 -5.94 7.70
N ALA A 327 -1.78 -6.90 8.04
CA ALA A 327 -1.52 -8.31 7.81
C ALA A 327 -1.29 -8.63 6.32
N ILE A 328 -2.12 -8.08 5.43
CA ILE A 328 -1.96 -8.26 3.96
C ILE A 328 -0.64 -7.62 3.49
N ASP A 329 -0.32 -6.42 3.96
CA ASP A 329 0.92 -5.72 3.59
C ASP A 329 2.16 -6.51 4.06
N LEU A 330 2.13 -7.05 5.28
CA LEU A 330 3.20 -7.88 5.81
C LEU A 330 3.35 -9.21 5.07
N LEU A 331 2.26 -9.87 4.70
CA LEU A 331 2.32 -11.09 3.88
C LEU A 331 2.97 -10.79 2.53
N THR A 332 2.58 -9.68 1.89
CA THR A 332 3.20 -9.20 0.64
C THR A 332 4.70 -8.97 0.82
N ALA A 333 5.10 -8.28 1.89
CA ALA A 333 6.51 -8.01 2.17
C ALA A 333 7.31 -9.30 2.43
N ILE A 334 6.73 -10.28 3.14
CA ILE A 334 7.40 -11.56 3.40
C ILE A 334 7.59 -12.35 2.10
N ILE A 335 6.62 -12.32 1.17
CA ILE A 335 6.75 -12.95 -0.15
C ILE A 335 7.94 -12.34 -0.91
N GLU A 336 8.10 -11.02 -0.88
CA GLU A 336 9.27 -10.34 -1.48
C GLU A 336 10.59 -10.71 -0.79
N ILE A 337 10.58 -10.83 0.54
CA ILE A 337 11.76 -11.28 1.30
C ILE A 337 12.14 -12.71 0.92
N VAL A 338 11.16 -13.62 0.80
CA VAL A 338 11.41 -15.00 0.40
C VAL A 338 12.01 -15.04 -1.01
N ALA A 339 11.54 -14.21 -1.94
CA ALA A 339 12.13 -14.08 -3.26
C ALA A 339 13.61 -13.64 -3.17
N SER A 340 13.89 -12.60 -2.38
CA SER A 340 15.26 -12.12 -2.17
C SER A 340 16.16 -13.17 -1.51
N LEU A 341 15.65 -13.92 -0.52
CA LEU A 341 16.40 -15.00 0.12
C LEU A 341 16.72 -16.14 -0.85
N TYR A 342 15.80 -16.44 -1.76
CA TYR A 342 16.01 -17.44 -2.80
C TYR A 342 17.10 -17.01 -3.78
N GLU A 343 17.07 -15.75 -4.23
CA GLU A 343 18.11 -15.17 -5.08
C GLU A 343 19.50 -15.16 -4.41
N GLU A 344 19.57 -14.87 -3.10
CA GLU A 344 20.83 -14.81 -2.36
C GLU A 344 21.40 -16.19 -1.99
N ALA A 345 20.54 -17.12 -1.53
CA ALA A 345 20.98 -18.42 -1.04
C ALA A 345 21.30 -19.41 -2.17
N GLY A 346 20.64 -19.29 -3.33
CA GLY A 346 20.78 -20.20 -4.47
C GLY A 346 20.39 -21.65 -4.17
N GLY A 347 19.71 -21.91 -3.05
CA GLY A 347 19.29 -23.23 -2.57
C GLY A 347 17.77 -23.39 -2.55
N PRO A 348 17.25 -24.62 -2.42
CA PRO A 348 15.82 -24.89 -2.44
C PRO A 348 15.11 -24.27 -1.23
N VAL A 349 13.89 -23.78 -1.46
CA VAL A 349 13.00 -23.32 -0.38
C VAL A 349 12.51 -24.54 0.43
N PRO A 350 12.52 -24.47 1.77
CA PRO A 350 12.04 -25.57 2.62
C PRO A 350 10.60 -26.01 2.29
N ALA A 351 10.35 -27.32 2.33
CA ALA A 351 9.05 -27.90 1.97
C ALA A 351 7.88 -27.35 2.80
N ASN A 352 8.10 -27.06 4.08
CA ASN A 352 7.07 -26.47 4.94
C ASN A 352 6.67 -25.07 4.45
N LEU A 353 7.64 -24.21 4.17
CA LEU A 353 7.39 -22.87 3.65
C LEU A 353 6.75 -22.92 2.25
N LEU A 354 7.18 -23.84 1.39
CA LEU A 354 6.52 -24.07 0.10
C LEU A 354 5.04 -24.40 0.29
N LYS A 355 4.71 -25.32 1.20
CA LYS A 355 3.32 -25.67 1.53
C LYS A 355 2.55 -24.46 2.07
N THR A 356 3.18 -23.64 2.91
CA THR A 356 2.58 -22.41 3.42
C THR A 356 2.24 -21.45 2.27
N LEU A 357 3.16 -21.24 1.33
CA LEU A 357 2.99 -20.34 0.19
C LEU A 357 2.01 -20.86 -0.86
N THR A 358 1.89 -22.18 -1.04
CA THR A 358 1.06 -22.78 -2.11
C THR A 358 -0.32 -23.27 -1.64
N GLU A 359 -0.49 -23.56 -0.36
CA GLU A 359 -1.75 -24.10 0.18
C GLU A 359 -2.40 -23.16 1.20
N PHE A 360 -1.61 -22.54 2.09
CA PHE A 360 -2.15 -21.76 3.22
C PHE A 360 -2.42 -20.29 2.86
N VAL A 361 -1.40 -19.57 2.36
CA VAL A 361 -1.50 -18.15 1.99
C VAL A 361 -2.59 -17.90 0.93
N PRO A 362 -2.69 -18.70 -0.15
CA PRO A 362 -3.80 -18.63 -1.10
C PRO A 362 -5.18 -18.59 -0.47
N VAL A 363 -5.46 -19.45 0.50
CA VAL A 363 -6.77 -19.52 1.16
C VAL A 363 -7.09 -18.23 1.91
N VAL A 364 -6.08 -17.63 2.55
CA VAL A 364 -6.24 -16.33 3.22
C VAL A 364 -6.58 -15.25 2.20
N PHE A 365 -5.85 -15.18 1.08
CA PHE A 365 -6.12 -14.20 0.03
C PHE A 365 -7.51 -14.38 -0.59
N MET A 366 -7.95 -15.62 -0.80
CA MET A 366 -9.30 -15.92 -1.28
C MET A 366 -10.37 -15.39 -0.33
N SER A 367 -10.16 -15.54 0.98
CA SER A 367 -11.14 -15.12 2.00
C SER A 367 -11.27 -13.60 2.13
N LEU A 368 -10.21 -12.85 1.80
CA LEU A 368 -10.14 -11.39 1.94
C LEU A 368 -10.38 -10.65 0.61
N GLY A 369 -10.30 -11.34 -0.53
CA GLY A 369 -10.26 -10.75 -1.87
C GLY A 369 -11.44 -9.85 -2.24
N GLN A 370 -12.64 -10.12 -1.72
CA GLN A 370 -13.82 -9.29 -1.99
C GLN A 370 -13.82 -7.97 -1.23
N ASN A 371 -13.26 -7.93 -0.01
CA ASN A 371 -13.32 -6.75 0.84
C ASN A 371 -12.05 -5.88 0.78
N PHE A 372 -10.93 -6.49 0.36
CA PHE A 372 -9.60 -5.87 0.29
C PHE A 372 -8.98 -6.03 -1.11
N THR A 373 -9.81 -5.88 -2.15
CA THR A 373 -9.48 -6.24 -3.54
C THR A 373 -8.14 -5.67 -4.03
N SER A 374 -7.93 -4.35 -3.93
CA SER A 374 -6.69 -3.72 -4.40
C SER A 374 -5.43 -4.32 -3.73
N ARG A 375 -5.42 -4.41 -2.39
CA ARG A 375 -4.29 -4.99 -1.63
C ARG A 375 -4.07 -6.47 -1.97
N ILE A 376 -5.15 -7.25 -2.06
CA ILE A 376 -5.08 -8.68 -2.39
C ILE A 376 -4.56 -8.92 -3.81
N LEU A 377 -4.88 -8.05 -4.78
CA LEU A 377 -4.33 -8.14 -6.13
C LEU A 377 -2.82 -7.89 -6.15
N ILE A 378 -2.32 -6.95 -5.33
CA ILE A 378 -0.87 -6.72 -5.16
C ILE A 378 -0.22 -7.97 -4.57
N SER A 379 -0.78 -8.53 -3.50
CA SER A 379 -0.26 -9.75 -2.88
C SER A 379 -0.26 -10.95 -3.83
N TRP A 380 -1.31 -11.12 -4.63
CA TRP A 380 -1.38 -12.17 -5.65
C TRP A 380 -0.34 -11.99 -6.74
N ASN A 381 -0.15 -10.77 -7.25
CA ASN A 381 0.87 -10.48 -8.23
C ASN A 381 2.26 -10.91 -7.71
N ASN A 382 2.60 -10.51 -6.49
CA ASN A 382 3.89 -10.85 -5.88
C ASN A 382 4.05 -12.35 -5.67
N LEU A 383 2.99 -13.04 -5.23
CA LEU A 383 3.01 -14.49 -5.05
C LEU A 383 3.20 -15.24 -6.39
N LEU A 384 2.56 -14.79 -7.47
CA LEU A 384 2.70 -15.39 -8.80
C LEU A 384 4.10 -15.19 -9.38
N TRP A 385 4.70 -14.01 -9.17
CA TRP A 385 6.10 -13.78 -9.54
C TRP A 385 7.06 -14.68 -8.74
N LEU A 386 6.80 -14.88 -7.45
CA LEU A 386 7.55 -15.85 -6.66
C LEU A 386 7.36 -17.28 -7.20
N PHE A 387 6.15 -17.67 -7.61
CA PHE A 387 5.91 -18.98 -8.21
C PHE A 387 6.70 -19.19 -9.50
N ILE A 388 6.85 -18.16 -10.32
CA ILE A 388 7.72 -18.21 -11.51
C ILE A 388 9.17 -18.46 -11.10
N ALA A 389 9.69 -17.68 -10.13
CA ALA A 389 11.07 -17.81 -9.67
C ALA A 389 11.37 -19.18 -9.04
N LEU A 390 10.39 -19.77 -8.34
CA LEU A 390 10.51 -21.07 -7.69
C LEU A 390 10.09 -22.25 -8.58
N GLU A 391 9.75 -22.00 -9.85
CA GLU A 391 9.27 -23.01 -10.80
C GLU A 391 8.07 -23.83 -10.28
N ILE A 392 7.16 -23.17 -9.54
CA ILE A 392 5.97 -23.82 -8.97
C ILE A 392 4.91 -24.04 -10.06
N ASN A 393 4.46 -25.29 -10.17
CA ASN A 393 3.38 -25.66 -11.09
C ASN A 393 2.01 -25.26 -10.52
N LEU A 394 1.52 -24.08 -10.92
CA LEU A 394 0.22 -23.55 -10.51
C LEU A 394 -0.95 -24.49 -10.84
N LEU A 395 -0.91 -25.21 -11.96
CA LEU A 395 -1.99 -26.09 -12.42
C LEU A 395 -2.14 -27.36 -11.56
N GLN A 396 -1.14 -27.70 -10.74
CA GLN A 396 -1.18 -28.83 -9.81
C GLN A 396 -1.53 -28.42 -8.38
N LEU A 397 -1.67 -27.13 -8.10
CA LEU A 397 -1.99 -26.64 -6.76
C LEU A 397 -3.45 -26.97 -6.36
N PRO A 398 -3.72 -27.10 -5.05
CA PRO A 398 -5.07 -27.40 -4.58
C PRO A 398 -6.07 -26.28 -4.92
N ASN A 399 -7.36 -26.59 -4.75
CA ASN A 399 -8.48 -25.67 -4.95
C ASN A 399 -8.65 -25.12 -6.38
N GLN A 400 -7.97 -25.70 -7.38
CA GLN A 400 -7.98 -25.21 -8.76
C GLN A 400 -7.65 -23.70 -8.78
N LEU A 401 -6.55 -23.35 -8.12
CA LEU A 401 -6.17 -21.97 -7.84
C LEU A 401 -6.09 -21.14 -9.13
N ASP A 402 -5.58 -21.72 -10.21
CA ASP A 402 -5.54 -21.14 -11.55
C ASP A 402 -6.92 -20.67 -12.03
N LYS A 403 -7.95 -21.51 -11.90
CA LYS A 403 -9.32 -21.21 -12.33
C LYS A 403 -10.00 -20.22 -11.38
N TYR A 404 -9.78 -20.38 -10.08
CA TYR A 404 -10.26 -19.41 -9.10
C TYR A 404 -9.74 -18.00 -9.41
N LEU A 405 -8.43 -17.86 -9.61
CA LEU A 405 -7.81 -16.56 -9.87
C LEU A 405 -8.34 -15.94 -11.15
N TRP A 406 -8.44 -16.74 -12.22
CA TRP A 406 -9.03 -16.30 -13.48
C TRP A 406 -10.47 -15.80 -13.29
N ASN A 407 -11.31 -16.54 -12.57
CA ASN A 407 -12.69 -16.14 -12.30
C ASN A 407 -12.76 -14.89 -11.42
N PHE A 408 -11.90 -14.79 -10.40
CA PHE A 408 -11.83 -13.65 -9.49
C PHE A 408 -11.52 -12.37 -10.28
N VAL A 409 -10.42 -12.34 -11.03
CA VAL A 409 -10.02 -11.13 -11.78
C VAL A 409 -11.03 -10.74 -12.87
N ASN A 410 -11.69 -11.72 -13.50
CA ASN A 410 -12.72 -11.43 -14.50
C ASN A 410 -14.04 -10.95 -13.91
N SER A 411 -14.34 -11.32 -12.66
CA SER A 411 -15.51 -10.82 -11.94
C SER A 411 -15.39 -9.37 -11.50
N LEU A 412 -14.17 -8.81 -11.52
CA LEU A 412 -13.92 -7.42 -11.14
C LEU A 412 -14.37 -6.47 -12.26
N ASP A 413 -15.49 -5.79 -12.02
CA ASP A 413 -16.03 -4.71 -12.83
C ASP A 413 -15.87 -3.40 -12.05
N SER A 414 -14.69 -2.78 -12.13
CA SER A 414 -14.37 -1.51 -11.48
C SER A 414 -13.64 -0.60 -12.45
N GLN A 415 -13.93 0.70 -12.35
CA GLN A 415 -13.23 1.77 -13.08
C GLN A 415 -12.11 2.40 -12.24
N GLU A 416 -11.94 1.99 -10.98
CA GLU A 416 -10.86 2.48 -10.12
C GLU A 416 -9.51 2.02 -10.68
N VAL A 417 -8.60 2.99 -10.89
CA VAL A 417 -7.29 2.75 -11.50
C VAL A 417 -6.48 1.72 -10.71
N ASP A 418 -6.49 1.79 -9.37
CA ASP A 418 -5.77 0.85 -8.51
C ASP A 418 -6.24 -0.60 -8.69
N ILE A 419 -7.55 -0.82 -8.83
CA ILE A 419 -8.12 -2.15 -9.07
C ILE A 419 -7.78 -2.63 -10.48
N LEU A 420 -7.83 -1.74 -11.49
CA LEU A 420 -7.44 -2.07 -12.86
C LEU A 420 -5.96 -2.44 -12.95
N LEU A 421 -5.08 -1.67 -12.31
CA LEU A 421 -3.64 -1.94 -12.22
C LEU A 421 -3.39 -3.32 -11.59
N GLY A 422 -4.03 -3.60 -10.44
CA GLY A 422 -3.93 -4.88 -9.77
C GLY A 422 -4.45 -6.04 -10.64
N LYS A 423 -5.63 -5.87 -11.25
CA LYS A 423 -6.28 -6.87 -12.10
C LYS A 423 -5.36 -7.29 -13.24
N TRP A 424 -4.87 -6.33 -14.02
CA TRP A 424 -4.07 -6.63 -15.19
C TRP A 424 -2.64 -7.07 -14.84
N SER A 425 -2.11 -6.65 -13.69
CA SER A 425 -0.85 -7.21 -13.16
C SER A 425 -0.99 -8.70 -12.82
N VAL A 426 -2.08 -9.09 -12.14
CA VAL A 426 -2.36 -10.50 -11.82
C VAL A 426 -2.62 -11.31 -13.10
N VAL A 427 -3.39 -10.79 -14.06
CA VAL A 427 -3.63 -11.48 -15.34
C VAL A 427 -2.30 -11.72 -16.08
N TRP A 428 -1.42 -10.72 -16.11
CA TRP A 428 -0.11 -10.84 -16.76
C TRP A 428 0.74 -11.91 -16.08
N ALA A 429 0.90 -11.82 -14.75
CA ALA A 429 1.69 -12.78 -13.99
C ALA A 429 1.12 -14.20 -14.14
N LEU A 430 -0.20 -14.37 -14.04
CA LEU A 430 -0.89 -15.65 -14.20
C LEU A 430 -0.59 -16.28 -15.57
N MET A 431 -0.68 -15.50 -16.65
CA MET A 431 -0.37 -15.99 -18.00
C MET A 431 1.09 -16.42 -18.13
N LYS A 432 2.04 -15.65 -17.59
CA LYS A 432 3.47 -16.01 -17.59
C LYS A 432 3.71 -17.28 -16.76
N THR A 433 3.08 -17.41 -15.58
CA THR A 433 3.19 -18.60 -14.73
C THR A 433 2.66 -19.85 -15.45
N VAL A 434 1.55 -19.76 -16.17
CA VAL A 434 0.98 -20.90 -16.91
C VAL A 434 1.81 -21.23 -18.16
N ALA A 435 2.32 -20.23 -18.88
CA ALA A 435 3.11 -20.42 -20.09
C ALA A 435 4.38 -21.27 -19.87
N LEU A 436 4.91 -21.29 -18.64
CA LEU A 436 6.09 -22.07 -18.26
C LEU A 436 5.78 -23.55 -17.90
N GLN A 437 4.52 -23.98 -17.97
CA GLN A 437 4.10 -25.31 -17.52
C GLN A 437 3.98 -26.32 -18.67
N PRO A 438 3.95 -27.64 -18.41
CA PRO A 438 4.03 -28.67 -19.47
C PRO A 438 2.88 -28.70 -20.49
N ASP A 439 1.71 -28.11 -20.18
CA ASP A 439 0.55 -28.08 -21.10
C ASP A 439 -0.28 -26.78 -20.92
N PRO A 440 0.24 -25.63 -21.40
CA PRO A 440 -0.42 -24.34 -21.24
C PRO A 440 -1.66 -24.22 -22.14
N ALA A 441 -1.74 -24.99 -23.23
CA ALA A 441 -2.86 -24.97 -24.18
C ALA A 441 -4.15 -25.53 -23.54
N SER A 442 -4.05 -26.61 -22.77
CA SER A 442 -5.20 -27.16 -22.03
C SER A 442 -5.79 -26.17 -21.04
N TRP A 443 -4.95 -25.34 -20.40
CA TRP A 443 -5.44 -24.29 -19.51
C TRP A 443 -6.25 -23.24 -20.28
N LEU A 444 -5.71 -22.69 -21.38
CA LEU A 444 -6.43 -21.73 -22.23
C LEU A 444 -7.78 -22.26 -22.72
N LEU A 445 -7.82 -23.54 -23.11
CA LEU A 445 -9.07 -24.20 -23.50
C LEU A 445 -10.05 -24.22 -22.33
N SER A 446 -9.60 -24.58 -21.13
CA SER A 446 -10.44 -24.70 -19.93
C SER A 446 -11.10 -23.38 -19.49
N ILE A 447 -10.49 -22.24 -19.83
CA ILE A 447 -11.00 -20.89 -19.51
C ILE A 447 -11.58 -20.16 -20.72
N ASN A 448 -11.78 -20.85 -21.85
CA ASN A 448 -12.32 -20.31 -23.10
C ASN A 448 -11.50 -19.16 -23.71
N LEU A 449 -10.18 -19.22 -23.56
CA LEU A 449 -9.25 -18.26 -24.16
C LEU A 449 -8.48 -18.83 -25.37
N GLN A 450 -8.61 -20.10 -25.72
CA GLN A 450 -7.93 -20.61 -26.91
C GLN A 450 -8.44 -19.91 -28.17
N ASN A 451 -7.54 -19.25 -28.92
CA ASN A 451 -7.84 -18.51 -30.16
C ASN A 451 -8.93 -17.43 -29.99
N ASN A 452 -9.06 -16.85 -28.80
CA ASN A 452 -10.07 -15.84 -28.49
C ASN A 452 -9.64 -14.45 -28.98
N MET A 453 -9.99 -14.13 -30.23
CA MET A 453 -9.69 -12.84 -30.85
C MET A 453 -10.37 -11.66 -30.17
N GLN A 454 -11.58 -11.85 -29.63
CA GLN A 454 -12.32 -10.80 -28.94
C GLN A 454 -11.60 -10.35 -27.67
N PHE A 455 -11.01 -11.29 -26.94
CA PHE A 455 -10.21 -10.97 -25.74
C PHE A 455 -8.95 -10.18 -26.10
N ALA A 456 -8.23 -10.56 -27.15
CA ALA A 456 -7.08 -9.77 -27.61
C ALA A 456 -7.49 -8.35 -28.05
N GLN A 457 -8.59 -8.23 -28.78
CA GLN A 457 -9.13 -6.94 -29.22
C GLN A 457 -9.54 -6.05 -28.04
N SER A 458 -10.19 -6.62 -27.02
CA SER A 458 -10.62 -5.84 -25.86
C SER A 458 -9.43 -5.27 -25.07
N ILE A 459 -8.32 -6.00 -24.94
CA ILE A 459 -7.11 -5.49 -24.30
C ILE A 459 -6.50 -4.35 -25.13
N ILE A 460 -6.44 -4.50 -26.46
CA ILE A 460 -5.95 -3.44 -27.37
C ILE A 460 -6.83 -2.19 -27.25
N GLU A 461 -8.14 -2.34 -27.18
CA GLU A 461 -9.07 -1.22 -27.00
C GLU A 461 -8.89 -0.54 -25.64
N ASN A 462 -8.74 -1.32 -24.56
CA ASN A 462 -8.48 -0.79 -23.24
C ASN A 462 -7.15 -0.01 -23.19
N TYR A 463 -6.10 -0.50 -23.86
CA TYR A 463 -4.84 0.24 -23.99
C TYR A 463 -5.04 1.57 -24.73
N LYS A 464 -5.77 1.57 -25.85
CA LYS A 464 -5.99 2.77 -26.67
C LYS A 464 -6.80 3.85 -25.95
N ASN A 465 -7.74 3.44 -25.10
CA ASN A 465 -8.61 4.34 -24.34
C ASN A 465 -8.02 4.76 -22.99
N ASN A 466 -6.78 4.35 -22.69
CA ASN A 466 -6.14 4.58 -21.41
C ASN A 466 -5.10 5.70 -21.49
N GLU A 467 -5.13 6.60 -20.51
CA GLU A 467 -4.15 7.70 -20.38
C GLU A 467 -3.06 7.39 -19.33
N ASP A 468 -3.26 6.37 -18.48
CA ASP A 468 -2.33 6.01 -17.43
C ASP A 468 -1.17 5.15 -17.96
N VAL A 469 0.06 5.66 -17.86
CA VAL A 469 1.24 5.00 -18.42
C VAL A 469 1.50 3.65 -17.74
N GLU A 470 1.26 3.53 -16.45
CA GLU A 470 1.54 2.31 -15.68
C GLU A 470 0.57 1.19 -16.05
N LEU A 471 -0.71 1.53 -16.21
CA LEU A 471 -1.75 0.63 -16.70
C LEU A 471 -1.50 0.21 -18.15
N ALA A 472 -1.01 1.13 -18.97
CA ALA A 472 -0.59 0.83 -20.34
C ALA A 472 0.51 -0.25 -20.37
N GLN A 473 1.51 -0.19 -19.47
CA GLN A 473 2.54 -1.23 -19.37
C GLN A 473 1.93 -2.60 -19.04
N LYS A 474 0.93 -2.66 -18.14
CA LYS A 474 0.25 -3.93 -17.82
C LYS A 474 -0.46 -4.51 -19.02
N TYR A 475 -1.19 -3.68 -19.78
CA TYR A 475 -1.84 -4.15 -21.02
C TYR A 475 -0.83 -4.71 -22.03
N ILE A 476 0.32 -4.05 -22.21
CA ILE A 476 1.39 -4.53 -23.10
C ILE A 476 1.85 -5.93 -22.66
N GLY A 477 2.15 -6.09 -21.38
CA GLY A 477 2.59 -7.37 -20.80
C GLY A 477 1.56 -8.49 -20.99
N VAL A 478 0.27 -8.21 -20.75
CA VAL A 478 -0.83 -9.16 -20.95
C VAL A 478 -0.96 -9.56 -22.42
N MET A 479 -0.96 -8.58 -23.33
CA MET A 479 -1.07 -8.85 -24.78
C MET A 479 0.06 -9.74 -25.25
N ALA A 480 1.31 -9.41 -24.89
CA ALA A 480 2.48 -10.18 -25.27
C ALA A 480 2.42 -11.60 -24.69
N ALA A 481 2.16 -11.74 -23.39
CA ALA A 481 2.07 -13.05 -22.74
C ALA A 481 0.99 -13.93 -23.37
N TYR A 482 -0.20 -13.37 -23.64
CA TYR A 482 -1.30 -14.10 -24.27
C TYR A 482 -0.98 -14.52 -25.71
N ALA A 483 -0.35 -13.63 -26.48
CA ALA A 483 0.05 -13.88 -27.86
C ALA A 483 1.19 -14.89 -28.01
N SER A 484 1.96 -15.15 -26.95
CA SER A 484 3.09 -16.09 -26.96
C SER A 484 2.70 -17.55 -26.74
N PHE A 485 1.45 -17.87 -26.38
CA PHE A 485 1.01 -19.26 -26.25
C PHE A 485 0.97 -19.96 -27.62
N ALA A 486 1.52 -21.18 -27.67
CA ALA A 486 1.47 -22.02 -28.86
C ALA A 486 0.03 -22.34 -29.28
N GLY A 487 -0.18 -22.47 -30.60
CA GLY A 487 -1.48 -22.77 -31.21
C GLY A 487 -2.38 -21.55 -31.41
N GLN A 488 -1.87 -20.33 -31.19
CA GLN A 488 -2.64 -19.08 -31.26
C GLN A 488 -2.17 -18.11 -32.36
N ILE A 489 -1.90 -18.63 -33.57
CA ILE A 489 -1.26 -17.86 -34.66
C ILE A 489 -2.01 -16.57 -35.02
N GLU A 490 -3.34 -16.59 -35.07
CA GLU A 490 -4.13 -15.40 -35.43
C GLU A 490 -4.11 -14.32 -34.34
N VAL A 491 -4.14 -14.73 -33.06
CA VAL A 491 -3.98 -13.83 -31.92
C VAL A 491 -2.58 -13.22 -31.95
N ASN A 492 -1.55 -14.05 -32.18
CA ASN A 492 -0.17 -13.60 -32.32
C ASN A 492 -0.01 -12.58 -33.45
N ARG A 493 -0.64 -12.82 -34.61
CA ARG A 493 -0.60 -11.87 -35.74
C ARG A 493 -1.26 -10.54 -35.40
N LEU A 494 -2.42 -10.55 -34.76
CA LEU A 494 -3.12 -9.33 -34.34
C LEU A 494 -2.27 -8.51 -33.36
N VAL A 495 -1.77 -9.16 -32.31
CA VAL A 495 -0.97 -8.48 -31.28
C VAL A 495 0.38 -8.04 -31.83
N GLY A 496 1.08 -8.90 -32.57
CA GLY A 496 2.37 -8.58 -33.20
C GLY A 496 2.28 -7.38 -34.15
N GLN A 497 1.20 -7.29 -34.94
CA GLN A 497 0.98 -6.15 -35.81
C GLN A 497 0.73 -4.88 -35.00
N PHE A 498 -0.10 -4.96 -33.97
CA PHE A 498 -0.37 -3.84 -33.09
C PHE A 498 0.91 -3.33 -32.40
N ILE A 499 1.77 -4.24 -31.91
CA ILE A 499 3.07 -3.89 -31.31
C ILE A 499 3.95 -3.15 -32.33
N LEU A 500 4.05 -3.65 -33.57
CA LEU A 500 4.81 -2.96 -34.63
C LEU A 500 4.27 -1.58 -34.93
N ASP A 501 2.95 -1.43 -35.02
CA ASP A 501 2.31 -0.13 -35.28
C ASP A 501 2.66 0.88 -34.17
N GLN A 502 2.69 0.45 -32.90
CA GLN A 502 3.10 1.28 -31.78
C GLN A 502 4.59 1.61 -31.80
N LEU A 503 5.45 0.68 -32.22
CA LEU A 503 6.90 0.92 -32.34
C LEU A 503 7.26 1.90 -33.46
N VAL A 504 6.43 1.98 -34.51
CA VAL A 504 6.58 2.96 -35.61
C VAL A 504 5.95 4.32 -35.27
N SER A 505 4.92 4.33 -34.41
CA SER A 505 4.23 5.54 -33.98
C SER A 505 5.18 6.56 -33.32
N GLN A 506 4.98 7.83 -33.66
CA GLN A 506 5.72 8.95 -33.05
C GLN A 506 5.05 9.46 -31.76
N HIS A 507 3.83 8.97 -31.46
CA HIS A 507 3.05 9.39 -30.31
C HIS A 507 3.26 8.49 -29.09
N THR A 508 3.84 7.31 -29.28
CA THR A 508 4.07 6.35 -28.20
C THR A 508 5.22 6.83 -27.29
N PRO A 509 4.99 6.99 -25.98
CA PRO A 509 6.01 7.45 -25.05
C PRO A 509 7.24 6.53 -24.99
N PRO A 510 8.46 7.06 -24.74
CA PRO A 510 9.69 6.25 -24.70
C PRO A 510 9.64 5.05 -23.74
N ILE A 511 9.01 5.21 -22.58
CA ILE A 511 8.82 4.12 -21.61
C ILE A 511 7.98 2.97 -22.20
N LEU A 512 6.91 3.27 -22.93
CA LEU A 512 6.08 2.26 -23.58
C LEU A 512 6.77 1.65 -24.81
N LEU A 513 7.57 2.45 -25.54
CA LEU A 513 8.41 1.92 -26.62
C LEU A 513 9.40 0.87 -26.10
N VAL A 514 9.99 1.07 -24.91
CA VAL A 514 10.85 0.06 -24.26
C VAL A 514 10.05 -1.22 -23.98
N GLU A 515 8.86 -1.13 -23.40
CA GLU A 515 8.03 -2.32 -23.11
C GLU A 515 7.62 -3.08 -24.38
N PHE A 516 7.13 -2.37 -25.40
CA PHE A 516 6.77 -2.99 -26.68
C PHE A 516 7.95 -3.69 -27.35
N THR A 517 9.14 -3.10 -27.26
CA THR A 517 10.35 -3.67 -27.83
C THR A 517 10.75 -4.94 -27.08
N ASN A 518 10.69 -4.93 -25.75
CA ASN A 518 10.97 -6.12 -24.95
C ASN A 518 9.94 -7.23 -25.19
N SER A 519 8.65 -6.89 -25.30
CA SER A 519 7.60 -7.83 -25.68
C SER A 519 7.84 -8.44 -27.06
N LEU A 520 8.28 -7.65 -28.04
CA LEU A 520 8.65 -8.14 -29.36
C LEU A 520 9.80 -9.16 -29.28
N PHE A 521 10.81 -8.90 -28.45
CA PHE A 521 11.91 -9.83 -28.22
C PHE A 521 11.43 -11.13 -27.61
N GLU A 522 10.60 -11.07 -26.56
CA GLU A 522 10.06 -12.25 -25.89
C GLU A 522 9.17 -13.08 -26.80
N MET A 523 8.34 -12.44 -27.63
CA MET A 523 7.46 -13.15 -28.56
C MET A 523 8.27 -13.86 -29.64
N TYR A 524 9.22 -13.18 -30.29
CA TYR A 524 9.88 -13.71 -31.49
C TYR A 524 11.33 -14.15 -31.23
N SER A 525 11.65 -14.59 -30.02
CA SER A 525 13.01 -14.98 -29.61
C SER A 525 13.51 -16.28 -30.24
N ASP A 526 12.64 -17.14 -30.78
CA ASP A 526 13.01 -18.47 -31.26
C ASP A 526 12.20 -18.89 -32.50
N ALA A 527 12.88 -19.32 -33.56
CA ALA A 527 12.31 -19.84 -34.81
C ALA A 527 11.50 -21.14 -34.66
N SER A 528 11.62 -21.83 -33.54
CA SER A 528 10.84 -23.04 -33.24
C SER A 528 9.38 -22.73 -32.84
N TYR A 529 9.07 -21.48 -32.49
CA TYR A 529 7.70 -21.08 -32.19
C TYR A 529 6.81 -21.16 -33.44
N ASP A 530 5.61 -21.72 -33.27
CA ASP A 530 4.69 -22.02 -34.37
C ASP A 530 4.18 -20.79 -35.12
N TYR A 531 4.24 -19.63 -34.47
CA TYR A 531 3.88 -18.34 -35.06
C TYR A 531 5.06 -17.58 -35.68
N ASP A 532 6.33 -17.97 -35.46
CA ASP A 532 7.50 -17.22 -35.99
C ASP A 532 7.48 -17.15 -37.53
N LEU A 533 7.41 -18.30 -38.19
CA LEU A 533 7.37 -18.36 -39.65
C LEU A 533 6.10 -17.67 -40.24
N PRO A 534 4.86 -18.00 -39.83
CA PRO A 534 3.67 -17.43 -40.44
C PRO A 534 3.42 -15.95 -40.08
N VAL A 535 3.97 -15.44 -38.98
CA VAL A 535 3.75 -14.05 -38.54
C VAL A 535 5.00 -13.19 -38.73
N TYR A 536 6.11 -13.51 -38.08
CA TYR A 536 7.31 -12.67 -38.11
C TYR A 536 7.98 -12.67 -39.49
N VAL A 537 8.25 -13.86 -40.04
CA VAL A 537 8.95 -14.02 -41.32
C VAL A 537 8.04 -13.63 -42.49
N ASN A 538 6.88 -14.28 -42.61
CA ASN A 538 5.96 -14.03 -43.72
C ASN A 538 5.29 -12.65 -43.65
N GLY A 539 5.11 -12.10 -42.44
CA GLY A 539 4.61 -10.73 -42.24
C GLY A 539 5.66 -9.65 -42.50
N GLY A 540 6.91 -10.02 -42.75
CA GLY A 540 7.98 -9.07 -43.09
C GLY A 540 8.42 -8.18 -41.92
N TYR A 541 8.26 -8.64 -40.68
CA TYR A 541 8.50 -7.82 -39.48
C TYR A 541 9.96 -7.34 -39.41
N GLN A 542 10.91 -8.20 -39.79
CA GLN A 542 12.34 -7.85 -39.87
C GLN A 542 12.59 -6.57 -40.69
N ALA A 543 11.91 -6.43 -41.83
CA ALA A 543 12.09 -5.28 -42.72
C ALA A 543 11.53 -4.01 -42.09
N VAL A 544 10.34 -4.09 -41.47
CA VAL A 544 9.73 -2.96 -40.74
C VAL A 544 10.60 -2.55 -39.55
N ILE A 545 11.11 -3.52 -38.79
CA ILE A 545 11.99 -3.26 -37.65
C ILE A 545 13.24 -2.48 -38.09
N SER A 546 13.92 -2.98 -39.13
CA SER A 546 15.16 -2.39 -39.61
C SER A 546 14.96 -1.00 -40.24
N THR A 547 13.88 -0.80 -40.99
CA THR A 547 13.68 0.42 -41.80
C THR A 547 12.84 1.50 -41.11
N GLN A 548 12.00 1.15 -40.14
CA GLN A 548 11.06 2.08 -39.52
C GLN A 548 11.22 2.15 -37.98
N VAL A 549 11.28 1.00 -37.30
CA VAL A 549 11.38 0.96 -35.83
C VAL A 549 12.72 1.49 -35.34
N VAL A 550 13.84 0.98 -35.87
CA VAL A 550 15.19 1.40 -35.45
C VAL A 550 15.39 2.93 -35.58
N PRO A 551 15.05 3.57 -36.72
CA PRO A 551 15.13 5.03 -36.80
C PRO A 551 14.25 5.78 -35.80
N ASN A 552 13.02 5.29 -35.55
CA ASN A 552 12.11 5.92 -34.60
C ASN A 552 12.64 5.84 -33.17
N LEU A 553 13.00 4.64 -32.70
CA LEU A 553 13.57 4.42 -31.36
C LEU A 553 14.84 5.24 -31.16
N LYS A 554 15.76 5.23 -32.13
CA LYS A 554 17.00 6.02 -32.06
C LYS A 554 16.70 7.51 -31.83
N ARG A 555 15.69 8.05 -32.52
CA ARG A 555 15.26 9.44 -32.36
C ARG A 555 14.61 9.69 -31.00
N CYS A 556 13.62 8.87 -30.62
CA CYS A 556 12.87 9.04 -29.38
C CYS A 556 13.75 8.85 -28.14
N PHE A 557 14.57 7.79 -28.10
CA PHE A 557 15.46 7.49 -26.98
C PHE A 557 16.57 8.52 -26.84
N LYS A 558 17.04 9.14 -27.93
CA LYS A 558 18.00 10.25 -27.86
C LYS A 558 17.41 11.44 -27.09
N MET A 559 16.12 11.73 -27.24
CA MET A 559 15.42 12.87 -26.61
C MET A 559 15.10 12.66 -25.13
N VAL A 560 15.22 11.44 -24.60
CA VAL A 560 15.10 11.19 -23.16
C VAL A 560 16.24 11.89 -22.43
N ASP A 561 15.88 12.81 -21.53
CA ASP A 561 16.80 13.62 -20.75
C ASP A 561 17.30 12.84 -19.52
N ARG A 562 18.60 12.52 -19.52
CA ARG A 562 19.26 11.79 -18.43
C ARG A 562 19.17 12.52 -17.09
N ASN A 563 19.07 13.85 -17.09
CA ASN A 563 19.02 14.64 -15.87
C ASN A 563 17.62 14.65 -15.23
N LYS A 564 16.56 14.37 -16.02
CA LYS A 564 15.19 14.26 -15.53
C LYS A 564 14.85 12.84 -15.12
N ASP A 565 15.20 11.87 -15.95
CA ASP A 565 14.93 10.46 -15.71
C ASP A 565 16.12 9.61 -16.18
N ALA A 566 17.10 9.47 -15.29
CA ALA A 566 18.31 8.70 -15.56
C ALA A 566 18.01 7.21 -15.79
N LEU A 567 17.03 6.66 -15.06
CA LEU A 567 16.65 5.25 -15.13
C LEU A 567 16.01 4.93 -16.48
N LEU A 568 15.04 5.74 -16.93
CA LEU A 568 14.46 5.58 -18.26
C LEU A 568 15.52 5.70 -19.34
N LYS A 569 16.47 6.63 -19.20
CA LYS A 569 17.57 6.77 -20.17
C LYS A 569 18.44 5.52 -20.28
N GLU A 570 18.76 4.91 -19.14
CA GLU A 570 19.49 3.66 -19.08
C GLU A 570 18.72 2.53 -19.75
N ARG A 571 17.44 2.34 -19.38
CA ARG A 571 16.55 1.34 -19.99
C ARG A 571 16.42 1.51 -21.51
N CYS A 572 16.27 2.75 -22.00
CA CYS A 572 16.25 3.04 -23.43
C CYS A 572 17.57 2.64 -24.12
N THR A 573 18.71 2.85 -23.46
CA THR A 573 20.02 2.52 -24.01
C THR A 573 20.22 1.01 -24.07
N GLU A 574 19.89 0.29 -23.00
CA GLU A 574 19.92 -1.17 -22.95
C GLU A 574 19.01 -1.80 -24.00
N CYS A 575 17.74 -1.35 -24.05
CA CYS A 575 16.75 -1.80 -25.03
C CYS A 575 17.26 -1.64 -26.48
N PHE A 576 17.90 -0.51 -26.80
CA PHE A 576 18.44 -0.27 -28.13
C PHE A 576 19.63 -1.17 -28.47
N ASN A 577 20.49 -1.48 -27.50
CA ASN A 577 21.60 -2.42 -27.70
C ASN A 577 21.08 -3.86 -27.92
N THR A 578 20.06 -4.27 -27.17
CA THR A 578 19.40 -5.56 -27.36
C THR A 578 18.70 -5.65 -28.71
N LEU A 579 18.11 -4.56 -29.19
CA LEU A 579 17.48 -4.50 -30.53
C LEU A 579 18.46 -4.81 -31.65
N ASP A 580 19.66 -4.22 -31.60
CA ASP A 580 20.71 -4.47 -32.61
C ASP A 580 21.12 -5.96 -32.60
N SER A 581 21.29 -6.53 -31.41
CA SER A 581 21.60 -7.95 -31.23
C SER A 581 20.47 -8.85 -31.73
N PHE A 582 19.21 -8.50 -31.45
CA PHE A 582 18.04 -9.23 -31.90
C PHE A 582 17.93 -9.23 -33.43
N ILE A 583 18.14 -8.09 -34.09
CA ILE A 583 18.12 -7.98 -35.56
C ILE A 583 19.15 -8.91 -36.19
N HIS A 584 20.38 -8.90 -35.69
CA HIS A 584 21.45 -9.77 -36.17
C HIS A 584 21.15 -11.25 -35.93
N TYR A 585 20.65 -11.58 -34.75
CA TYR A 585 20.23 -12.94 -34.40
C TYR A 585 19.17 -13.46 -35.39
N LYS A 586 18.07 -12.73 -35.59
CA LYS A 586 16.96 -13.12 -36.48
C LYS A 586 17.37 -13.23 -37.95
N GLN A 587 18.35 -12.43 -38.41
CA GLN A 587 18.91 -12.59 -39.75
C GLN A 587 19.65 -13.93 -39.89
N SER A 588 20.44 -14.31 -38.88
CA SER A 588 21.25 -15.53 -38.91
C SER A 588 20.45 -16.81 -38.64
N GLU A 589 19.35 -16.73 -37.92
CA GLU A 589 18.60 -17.88 -37.39
C GLU A 589 18.06 -18.84 -38.46
N ARG A 590 17.75 -18.32 -39.65
CA ARG A 590 17.22 -19.09 -40.79
C ARG A 590 18.09 -18.94 -42.07
N SER A 591 19.31 -18.41 -41.94
CA SER A 591 20.27 -18.23 -43.03
C SER A 591 21.07 -19.48 -43.36
#